data_AF-A0A4S8MTH2-F1
#
_entry.id   AF-A0A4S8MTH2-F1
#
_cell.length_a   1.000
_cell.length_b   1.000
_cell.length_c   1.000
_cell.angle_alpha   90.00
_cell.angle_beta   90.00
_cell.angle_gamma   90.00
#
_symmetry.space_group_name_H-M   'P 1'
#
loop_
_entity.id
_entity.type
_entity.pdbx_description
1 polymer ?
#
loop_
_entity_poly.entity_id
_entity_poly.type
_entity_poly.pdbx_seq_one_letter_code
_entity_poly.pdbx_strand_id
1 'polypeptide(L)'
;MHMDDDQSYHSDATSQSSRNDNTCSLPPPETPTPQYHGCAYLKAIQSQMDSYQTTGGDYLEAIFTHREILCSYPPAHTECARGFSDIAFALERRAWRADREADTEAVVAFRHEAWMIANIL
;
A
#
# COMPACT_ATOMS: atom_id res chain seq x y z
N MET A 1 -30.40 -33.11 -47.92
CA MET A 1 -29.86 -34.35 -48.53
C MET A 1 -28.35 -34.22 -48.50
N HIS A 2 -27.72 -35.10 -47.71
CA HIS A 2 -26.38 -35.69 -47.86
C HIS A 2 -25.43 -35.09 -48.89
N MET A 3 -24.19 -34.78 -48.48
CA MET A 3 -22.98 -35.39 -49.06
C MET A 3 -21.90 -35.49 -47.98
N ASP A 4 -21.62 -36.73 -47.56
CA ASP A 4 -20.34 -37.14 -46.97
C ASP A 4 -19.28 -37.12 -48.07
N ASP A 5 -18.05 -36.71 -47.73
CA ASP A 5 -16.86 -37.14 -48.47
C ASP A 5 -15.71 -37.34 -47.47
N ASP A 6 -15.48 -38.60 -47.18
CA ASP A 6 -14.28 -39.17 -46.60
C ASP A 6 -13.13 -39.05 -47.61
N GLN A 7 -12.00 -38.47 -47.22
CA GLN A 7 -10.75 -38.72 -47.94
C GLN A 7 -9.56 -38.74 -46.98
N SER A 8 -9.32 -39.95 -46.48
CA SER A 8 -8.02 -40.44 -46.02
C SER A 8 -6.97 -40.30 -47.12
N TYR A 9 -5.83 -39.68 -46.84
CA TYR A 9 -4.54 -40.17 -47.34
C TYR A 9 -3.37 -39.63 -46.50
N HIS A 10 -2.51 -40.57 -46.11
CA HIS A 10 -1.32 -40.43 -45.27
C HIS A 10 -0.23 -39.53 -45.85
N SER A 11 0.55 -38.88 -44.99
CA SER A 11 1.99 -38.65 -45.20
C SER A 11 2.69 -38.40 -43.85
N ASP A 12 3.44 -39.40 -43.40
CA ASP A 12 4.53 -39.24 -42.42
C ASP A 12 5.69 -38.45 -43.07
N ALA A 13 6.26 -37.49 -42.35
CA ALA A 13 7.71 -37.24 -42.33
C ALA A 13 8.06 -36.05 -41.43
N THR A 14 8.63 -36.38 -40.26
CA THR A 14 9.80 -35.73 -39.64
C THR A 14 9.90 -34.20 -39.68
N SER A 15 9.84 -33.59 -38.49
CA SER A 15 10.92 -32.70 -38.05
C SER A 15 10.87 -32.55 -36.53
N GLN A 16 11.88 -33.14 -35.90
CA GLN A 16 12.26 -32.82 -34.53
C GLN A 16 12.59 -31.33 -34.46
N SER A 17 11.95 -30.62 -33.54
CA SER A 17 12.55 -29.44 -32.96
C SER A 17 12.15 -29.42 -31.49
N SER A 18 12.97 -30.07 -30.68
CA SER A 18 12.98 -29.87 -29.24
C SER A 18 13.30 -28.41 -28.98
N ARG A 19 12.26 -27.58 -28.89
CA ARG A 19 12.38 -26.26 -28.30
C ARG A 19 12.50 -26.50 -26.80
N ASN A 20 13.74 -26.54 -26.33
CA ASN A 20 14.01 -26.22 -24.94
C ASN A 20 13.66 -24.74 -24.77
N ASP A 21 12.38 -24.45 -24.56
CA ASP A 21 11.93 -23.20 -24.00
C ASP A 21 12.37 -23.19 -22.53
N ASN A 22 13.67 -22.97 -22.35
CA ASN A 22 14.22 -22.46 -21.11
C ASN A 22 13.87 -20.97 -21.08
N THR A 23 12.57 -20.68 -21.03
CA THR A 23 12.06 -19.35 -20.73
C THR A 23 12.54 -19.08 -19.32
N CYS A 24 13.62 -18.31 -19.22
CA CYS A 24 13.98 -17.56 -18.03
C CYS A 24 12.76 -16.67 -17.75
N SER A 25 11.81 -17.19 -16.97
CA SER A 25 10.72 -16.40 -16.44
C SER A 25 11.37 -15.37 -15.53
N LEU A 26 11.62 -14.19 -16.09
CA LEU A 26 11.88 -13.00 -15.32
C LEU A 26 10.75 -12.91 -14.29
N PRO A 27 11.06 -12.80 -12.98
CA PRO A 27 10.02 -12.52 -12.01
C PRO A 27 9.27 -11.26 -12.45
N PRO A 28 7.94 -11.20 -12.27
CA PRO A 28 7.17 -10.01 -12.59
C PRO A 28 7.83 -8.80 -11.90
N PRO A 29 7.82 -7.61 -12.52
CA PRO A 29 8.37 -6.41 -11.89
C PRO A 29 7.69 -6.27 -10.54
N GLU A 30 8.45 -6.47 -9.46
CA GLU A 30 7.96 -6.28 -8.11
C GLU A 30 7.50 -4.82 -8.03
N THR A 31 6.17 -4.62 -8.03
CA THR A 31 5.61 -3.31 -7.73
C THR A 31 6.20 -2.90 -6.38
N PRO A 32 6.92 -1.78 -6.28
CA PRO A 32 7.53 -1.39 -5.02
C PRO A 32 6.43 -1.32 -3.97
N THR A 33 6.48 -2.20 -2.97
CA THR A 33 5.56 -2.10 -1.83
C THR A 33 5.78 -0.72 -1.21
N PRO A 34 4.71 0.06 -0.97
CA PRO A 34 4.87 1.37 -0.38
C PRO A 34 5.62 1.25 0.95
N GLN A 35 6.76 1.93 1.04
CA GLN A 35 7.59 1.91 2.24
C GLN A 35 6.98 2.87 3.27
N TYR A 36 6.41 2.28 4.31
CA TYR A 36 5.75 2.97 5.40
C TYR A 36 6.70 3.13 6.60
N HIS A 37 6.77 4.35 7.16
CA HIS A 37 7.65 4.72 8.27
C HIS A 37 6.89 4.77 9.61
N GLY A 38 7.60 4.50 10.70
CA GLY A 38 7.05 4.50 12.06
C GLY A 38 6.89 3.11 12.67
N CYS A 39 6.18 3.04 13.79
CA CYS A 39 5.88 1.81 14.49
C CYS A 39 4.87 0.96 13.70
N ALA A 40 4.73 -0.32 14.06
CA ALA A 40 3.84 -1.26 13.36
C ALA A 40 2.39 -0.75 13.25
N TYR A 41 1.89 -0.11 14.32
CA TYR A 41 0.58 0.51 14.32
C TYR A 41 0.47 1.63 13.28
N LEU A 42 1.43 2.54 13.24
CA LEU A 42 1.42 3.66 12.30
C LEU A 42 1.49 3.20 10.85
N LYS A 43 2.27 2.16 10.55
CA LYS A 43 2.31 1.54 9.21
C LYS A 43 0.97 0.94 8.80
N ALA A 44 0.24 0.36 9.75
CA ALA A 44 -1.10 -0.18 9.49
C ALA A 44 -2.13 0.91 9.21
N ILE A 45 -1.99 2.10 9.83
CA ILE A 45 -2.81 3.27 9.50
C ILE A 45 -2.48 3.75 8.08
N GLN A 46 -1.19 3.85 7.74
CA GLN A 46 -0.73 4.30 6.43
C GLN A 46 -1.24 3.40 5.28
N SER A 47 -1.33 2.09 5.48
CA SER A 47 -1.85 1.16 4.46
C SER A 47 -3.36 1.24 4.24
N GLN A 48 -4.10 1.80 5.20
CA GLN A 48 -5.57 1.88 5.16
C GLN A 48 -6.07 3.30 4.88
N MET A 49 -5.18 4.23 4.55
CA MET A 49 -5.51 5.64 4.41
C MET A 49 -6.63 5.90 3.40
N ASP A 50 -6.69 5.12 2.31
CA ASP A 50 -7.70 5.28 1.27
C ASP A 50 -9.13 4.93 1.74
N SER A 51 -9.24 4.06 2.76
CA SER A 51 -10.52 3.64 3.34
C SER A 51 -10.89 4.40 4.63
N TYR A 52 -9.98 5.18 5.20
CA TYR A 52 -10.21 5.94 6.43
C TYR A 52 -11.17 7.12 6.17
N GLN A 53 -12.14 7.35 7.06
CA GLN A 53 -12.99 8.54 7.03
C GLN A 53 -12.33 9.67 7.82
N THR A 54 -12.46 10.90 7.35
CA THR A 54 -11.86 12.05 8.06
C THR A 54 -12.83 12.67 9.05
N THR A 55 -14.13 12.59 8.78
CA THR A 55 -15.21 13.16 9.60
C THR A 55 -15.68 12.26 10.74
N GLY A 56 -15.21 11.00 10.81
CA GLY A 56 -15.58 10.03 11.84
C GLY A 56 -14.76 10.07 13.12
N GLY A 57 -13.67 10.87 13.15
CA GLY A 57 -12.73 10.89 14.27
C GLY A 57 -11.69 9.77 14.24
N ASP A 58 -11.70 8.90 13.22
CA ASP A 58 -10.76 7.77 13.08
C ASP A 58 -9.29 8.21 13.18
N TYR A 59 -8.94 9.38 12.62
CA TYR A 59 -7.59 9.92 12.72
C TYR A 59 -7.22 10.44 14.11
N LEU A 60 -8.19 10.96 14.88
CA LEU A 60 -7.96 11.35 16.28
C LEU A 60 -7.77 10.12 17.16
N GLU A 61 -8.59 9.08 16.96
CA GLU A 61 -8.43 7.80 17.65
C GLU A 61 -7.06 7.18 17.32
N ALA A 62 -6.61 7.30 16.07
CA ALA A 62 -5.27 6.85 15.68
C ALA A 62 -4.15 7.59 16.43
N ILE A 63 -4.27 8.91 16.62
CA ILE A 63 -3.31 9.69 17.39
C ILE A 63 -3.31 9.26 18.86
N PHE A 64 -4.48 9.13 19.49
CA PHE A 64 -4.57 8.72 20.90
C PHE A 64 -4.04 7.31 21.13
N THR A 65 -4.41 6.37 20.28
CA THR A 65 -3.91 4.99 20.33
C THR A 65 -2.39 4.95 20.15
N HIS A 66 -1.84 5.72 19.20
CA HIS A 66 -0.39 5.84 19.04
C HIS A 66 0.29 6.34 20.32
N ARG A 67 -0.27 7.37 20.99
CA ARG A 67 0.29 7.91 22.23
C ARG A 67 0.32 6.88 23.36
N GLU A 68 -0.72 6.09 23.51
CA GLU A 68 -0.76 5.02 24.53
C GLU A 68 0.33 3.96 24.28
N ILE A 69 0.49 3.55 23.02
CA ILE A 69 1.54 2.59 22.61
C ILE A 69 2.94 3.19 22.81
N LEU A 70 3.13 4.46 22.45
CA LEU A 70 4.36 5.21 22.65
C LEU A 70 4.76 5.26 24.12
N CYS A 71 3.82 5.61 25.01
CA CYS A 71 4.06 5.63 26.45
C CYS A 71 4.43 4.25 27.01
N SER A 72 3.91 3.18 26.41
CA SER A 72 4.18 1.81 26.84
C SER A 72 5.57 1.33 26.42
N TYR A 73 6.05 1.72 25.23
CA TYR A 73 7.38 1.34 24.73
C TYR A 73 8.00 2.39 23.79
N PRO A 74 8.61 3.47 24.34
CA PRO A 74 9.18 4.55 23.54
C PRO A 74 10.24 4.14 22.49
N PRO A 75 11.15 3.17 22.77
CA PRO A 75 12.21 2.81 21.82
C PRO A 75 11.72 2.30 20.45
N ALA A 76 10.48 1.81 20.33
CA ALA A 76 9.93 1.34 19.04
C ALA A 76 9.46 2.47 18.10
N HIS A 77 9.59 3.74 18.48
CA HIS A 77 8.91 4.85 17.81
C HIS A 77 9.86 5.86 17.13
N THR A 78 11.14 5.49 16.93
CA THR A 78 12.17 6.38 16.36
C THR A 78 11.80 6.95 14.97
N GLU A 79 11.05 6.18 14.17
CA GLU A 79 10.61 6.59 12.83
C GLU A 79 9.20 7.22 12.81
N CYS A 80 8.51 7.32 13.96
CA CYS A 80 7.11 7.77 13.98
C CYS A 80 6.96 9.25 13.60
N ALA A 81 7.91 10.11 13.95
CA ALA A 81 7.88 11.52 13.53
C ALA A 81 7.83 11.65 11.99
N ARG A 82 8.61 10.82 11.29
CA ARG A 82 8.58 10.74 9.83
C ARG A 82 7.27 10.16 9.32
N GLY A 83 6.81 9.05 9.90
CA GLY A 83 5.54 8.42 9.51
C GLY A 83 4.34 9.36 9.62
N PHE A 84 4.25 10.16 10.68
CA PHE A 84 3.19 11.17 10.84
C PHE A 84 3.31 12.31 9.82
N SER A 85 4.54 12.73 9.50
CA SER A 85 4.78 13.72 8.43
C SER A 85 4.34 13.19 7.07
N ASP A 86 4.59 11.90 6.77
CA ASP A 86 4.16 11.24 5.55
C ASP A 86 2.63 11.17 5.45
N ILE A 87 1.92 10.88 6.57
CA ILE A 87 0.45 10.88 6.62
C ILE A 87 -0.09 12.28 6.34
N ALA A 88 0.44 13.30 7.01
CA ALA A 88 0.03 14.68 6.81
C ALA A 88 0.22 15.09 5.33
N PHE A 89 1.37 14.78 4.75
CA PHE A 89 1.64 15.08 3.34
C PHE A 89 0.70 14.34 2.37
N ALA A 90 0.36 13.08 2.66
CA ALA A 90 -0.59 12.32 1.86
C ALA A 90 -2.01 12.92 1.93
N LEU A 91 -2.44 13.39 3.09
CA LEU A 91 -3.73 14.07 3.27
C LEU A 91 -3.78 15.42 2.52
N GLU A 92 -2.72 16.22 2.56
CA GLU A 92 -2.66 17.49 1.81
C GLU A 92 -2.85 17.31 0.30
N ARG A 93 -2.31 16.21 -0.24
CA ARG A 93 -2.33 15.89 -1.67
C ARG A 93 -3.50 15.02 -2.09
N ARG A 94 -4.34 14.62 -1.13
CA ARG A 94 -5.49 13.75 -1.40
C ARG A 94 -6.44 14.41 -2.40
N ALA A 95 -6.95 13.60 -3.32
CA ALA A 95 -7.96 14.04 -4.28
C ALA A 95 -9.23 14.50 -3.54
N TRP A 96 -10.07 15.29 -4.23
CA TRP A 96 -11.32 15.75 -3.64
C TRP A 96 -12.21 14.59 -3.20
N ARG A 97 -12.76 14.68 -1.99
CA ARG A 97 -13.78 13.80 -1.41
C ARG A 97 -14.74 14.61 -0.54
N ALA A 98 -15.93 14.06 -0.27
CA ALA A 98 -17.00 14.78 0.43
C ALA A 98 -16.70 15.14 1.90
N ASP A 99 -15.69 14.52 2.50
CA ASP A 99 -15.22 14.77 3.86
C ASP A 99 -13.81 15.40 3.89
N ARG A 100 -13.35 15.95 2.76
CA ARG A 100 -12.01 16.55 2.62
C ARG A 100 -11.82 17.78 3.50
N GLU A 101 -12.88 18.47 3.86
CA GLU A 101 -12.81 19.65 4.74
C GLU A 101 -12.11 19.30 6.07
N ALA A 102 -12.38 18.10 6.61
CA ALA A 102 -11.73 17.59 7.81
C ALA A 102 -10.27 17.16 7.59
N ASP A 103 -9.79 17.00 6.34
CA ASP A 103 -8.39 16.64 6.08
C ASP A 103 -7.45 17.74 6.57
N THR A 104 -7.88 19.01 6.51
CA THR A 104 -7.08 20.14 6.98
C THR A 104 -6.81 20.07 8.48
N GLU A 105 -7.81 19.71 9.27
CA GLU A 105 -7.67 19.51 10.73
C GLU A 105 -6.78 18.30 11.03
N ALA A 106 -6.98 17.18 10.30
CA ALA A 106 -6.16 15.99 10.45
C ALA A 106 -4.68 16.26 10.09
N VAL A 107 -4.41 17.02 9.02
CA VAL A 107 -3.04 17.44 8.63
C VAL A 107 -2.37 18.21 9.77
N VAL A 108 -3.07 19.18 10.37
CA VAL A 108 -2.53 19.96 11.49
C VAL A 108 -2.24 19.06 12.69
N ALA A 109 -3.18 18.17 13.03
CA ALA A 109 -3.03 17.25 14.15
C ALA A 109 -1.82 16.31 13.96
N PHE A 110 -1.65 15.74 12.76
CA PHE A 110 -0.52 14.86 12.47
C PHE A 110 0.83 15.58 12.42
N ARG A 111 0.88 16.81 11.90
CA ARG A 111 2.10 17.64 11.96
C ARG A 111 2.49 17.97 13.40
N HIS A 112 1.50 18.31 14.23
CA HIS A 112 1.74 18.56 15.64
C HIS A 112 2.27 17.29 16.34
N GLU A 113 1.68 16.12 16.05
CA GLU A 113 2.14 14.85 16.61
C GLU A 113 3.57 14.51 16.17
N ALA A 114 3.91 14.71 14.89
CA ALA A 114 5.26 14.53 14.38
C ALA A 114 6.29 15.39 15.14
N TRP A 115 5.95 16.66 15.39
CA TRP A 115 6.79 17.58 16.15
C TRP A 115 6.96 17.16 17.61
N MET A 116 5.87 16.71 18.25
CA MET A 116 5.92 16.20 19.63
C MET A 116 6.87 15.01 19.75
N ILE A 117 6.74 14.02 18.87
CA ILE A 117 7.57 12.81 18.89
C ILE A 117 9.05 13.16 18.68
N ALA A 118 9.35 14.03 17.73
CA ALA A 118 10.72 14.47 17.43
C ALA A 118 11.40 15.19 18.61
N ASN A 119 10.64 15.67 19.58
CA ASN A 119 11.16 16.36 20.77
C ASN A 119 11.18 15.48 22.02
N ILE A 120 10.58 14.28 21.98
CA ILE A 120 10.46 13.38 23.14
C ILE A 120 11.38 12.15 22.99
N LEU A 121 11.70 11.75 21.76
CA LEU A 121 12.61 10.65 21.44
C LEU A 121 14.00 11.17 21.06
#